data_AF-A0A2J7QXY2-F1
#
_entry.id   AF-A0A2J7QXY2-F1
#
_cell.length_a   1.000
_cell.length_b   1.000
_cell.length_c   1.000
_cell.angle_alpha   90.00
_cell.angle_beta   90.00
_cell.angle_gamma   90.00
#
_symmetry.space_group_name_H-M   'P 1'
#
loop_
_entity.id
_entity.type
_entity.pdbx_description
1 polymer ?
#
loop_
_entity_poly.entity_id
_entity_poly.type
_entity_poly.pdbx_seq_one_letter_code
_entity_poly.pdbx_strand_id
1 'polypeptide(L)'
;MHRKSCQLITYLPTGVVSASTIQALNQCPNVKRVVFTRTSFKEPFPEIPHITRLPKLRILEVLKCNYPMLHLIPLTLFRNTLSHLIYIRICEIFGNVDFLISKILLKCPLLKRLDLEKNHELTCEALRNISSCKLLTRLSVSHCQNVDKKAIQYVAEGCPQLQHLDVSGIPMSDELFRQILRCRTLTLLMMTFTDVSVIDLDLISTNIPGLKELLIGPKYKFGHDCTRDIKQHMPHLNIWAPQFASDIQDYYTQKYEYVNLHTGYKDDPSDLMK
;
A
#
# COMPACT_ATOMS: atom_id res chain seq x y z
N MET A 1 -1.21 -32.61 -15.86
CA MET A 1 -0.91 -31.19 -15.55
C MET A 1 -2.15 -30.32 -15.24
N HIS A 2 -3.33 -30.61 -15.81
CA HIS A 2 -4.54 -29.77 -15.66
C HIS A 2 -5.07 -29.56 -14.23
N ARG A 3 -5.00 -30.57 -13.34
CA ARG A 3 -5.46 -30.41 -11.94
C ARG A 3 -4.63 -29.41 -11.12
N LYS A 4 -3.32 -29.31 -11.38
CA LYS A 4 -2.43 -28.40 -10.63
C LYS A 4 -2.64 -26.93 -11.03
N SER A 5 -2.97 -26.63 -12.29
CA SER A 5 -3.22 -25.26 -12.75
C SER A 5 -4.51 -24.65 -12.19
N CYS A 6 -5.54 -25.47 -11.92
CA CYS A 6 -6.78 -25.02 -11.29
C CYS A 6 -6.64 -24.75 -9.79
N GLN A 7 -5.58 -25.26 -9.13
CA GLN A 7 -5.34 -25.06 -7.70
C GLN A 7 -4.46 -23.84 -7.40
N LEU A 8 -3.79 -23.28 -8.42
CA LEU A 8 -2.90 -22.14 -8.23
C LEU A 8 -3.69 -20.87 -7.91
N ILE A 9 -3.53 -20.36 -6.68
CA ILE A 9 -4.13 -19.09 -6.22
C ILE A 9 -3.13 -17.94 -6.25
N THR A 10 -1.87 -18.23 -5.91
CA THR A 10 -0.77 -17.25 -5.88
C THR A 10 0.33 -17.71 -6.82
N TYR A 11 0.75 -16.82 -7.71
CA TYR A 11 1.93 -17.02 -8.55
C TYR A 11 3.07 -16.13 -8.06
N LEU A 12 4.16 -16.76 -7.63
CA LEU A 12 5.37 -16.11 -7.13
C LEU A 12 6.58 -16.72 -7.85
N PRO A 13 6.96 -16.23 -9.04
CA PRO A 13 8.14 -16.68 -9.73
C PRO A 13 9.39 -16.34 -8.93
N THR A 14 10.28 -17.31 -8.78
CA THR A 14 11.62 -17.11 -8.25
C THR A 14 12.62 -17.04 -9.40
N GLY A 15 13.37 -15.95 -9.50
CA GLY A 15 14.44 -15.78 -10.49
C GLY A 15 13.94 -15.39 -11.89
N VAL A 16 14.52 -16.02 -12.91
CA VAL A 16 14.29 -15.69 -14.32
C VAL A 16 12.97 -16.30 -14.80
N VAL A 17 12.08 -15.48 -15.35
CA VAL A 17 10.79 -15.90 -15.89
C VAL A 17 10.88 -16.10 -17.40
N SER A 18 10.41 -17.24 -17.90
CA SER A 18 10.34 -17.51 -19.34
C SER A 18 8.96 -17.18 -19.93
N ALA A 19 8.92 -16.95 -21.24
CA ALA A 19 7.69 -16.85 -22.04
C ALA A 19 6.75 -18.05 -21.79
N SER A 20 7.32 -19.26 -21.72
CA SER A 20 6.56 -20.49 -21.43
C SER A 20 5.92 -20.49 -20.04
N THR A 21 6.57 -19.89 -19.04
CA THR A 21 6.01 -19.78 -17.68
C THR A 21 4.84 -18.79 -17.66
N ILE A 22 4.95 -17.68 -18.38
CA ILE A 22 3.83 -16.73 -18.55
C ILE A 22 2.67 -17.35 -19.33
N GLN A 23 2.96 -18.15 -20.36
CA GLN A 23 1.92 -18.88 -21.10
C GLN A 23 1.20 -19.90 -20.21
N ALA A 24 1.92 -20.59 -19.32
CA ALA A 24 1.31 -21.48 -18.34
C ALA A 24 0.44 -20.70 -17.33
N LEU A 25 0.88 -19.52 -16.88
CA LEU A 25 0.09 -18.64 -16.00
C LEU A 25 -1.26 -18.26 -16.64
N ASN A 26 -1.29 -17.97 -17.95
CA ASN A 26 -2.53 -17.70 -18.68
C ASN A 26 -3.55 -18.86 -18.66
N GLN A 27 -3.13 -20.08 -18.30
CA GLN A 27 -4.02 -21.24 -18.17
C GLN A 27 -4.48 -21.50 -16.72
N CYS A 28 -4.23 -20.56 -15.81
CA CYS A 28 -4.55 -20.68 -14.38
C CYS A 28 -5.70 -19.72 -13.99
N PRO A 29 -6.98 -20.07 -14.25
CA PRO A 29 -8.12 -19.16 -14.10
C PRO A 29 -8.43 -18.77 -12.64
N ASN A 30 -7.87 -19.48 -11.67
CA ASN A 30 -8.09 -19.27 -10.25
C ASN A 30 -7.04 -18.41 -9.56
N VAL A 31 -6.01 -17.95 -10.29
CA VAL A 31 -4.99 -17.06 -9.73
C VAL A 31 -5.64 -15.74 -9.31
N LYS A 32 -5.46 -15.40 -8.04
CA LYS A 32 -5.94 -14.15 -7.42
C LYS A 32 -4.80 -13.17 -7.16
N ARG A 33 -3.59 -13.68 -6.97
CA ARG A 33 -2.40 -12.93 -6.57
C ARG A 33 -1.21 -13.27 -7.44
N VAL A 34 -0.52 -12.26 -7.94
CA VAL A 34 0.74 -12.40 -8.67
C VAL A 34 1.79 -11.50 -8.02
N VAL A 35 2.95 -12.06 -7.73
CA VAL A 35 4.05 -11.35 -7.05
C VAL A 35 5.33 -11.53 -7.86
N PHE A 36 5.88 -10.44 -8.38
CA PHE A 36 7.19 -10.41 -9.01
C PHE A 36 8.20 -9.86 -8.02
N THR A 37 9.22 -10.64 -7.67
CA THR A 37 10.31 -10.20 -6.78
C THR A 37 11.65 -10.36 -7.47
N ARG A 38 12.39 -9.26 -7.65
CA ARG A 38 13.71 -9.25 -8.33
C ARG A 38 13.70 -10.01 -9.66
N THR A 39 12.62 -9.86 -10.43
CA THR A 39 12.40 -10.68 -11.63
C THR A 39 13.11 -10.10 -12.85
N SER A 40 13.67 -10.99 -13.66
CA SER A 40 14.09 -10.75 -15.04
C SER A 40 13.39 -11.74 -15.98
N PHE A 41 13.32 -11.42 -17.28
CA PHE A 41 12.82 -12.35 -18.29
C PHE A 41 13.97 -13.04 -19.03
N LYS A 42 13.77 -14.31 -19.39
CA LYS A 42 14.76 -15.09 -20.15
C LYS A 42 14.81 -14.60 -21.60
N GLU A 43 13.65 -14.39 -22.20
CA GLU A 43 13.50 -13.92 -23.57
C GLU A 43 13.35 -12.38 -23.61
N PRO A 44 13.67 -11.73 -24.75
CA PRO A 44 13.33 -10.32 -24.97
C PRO A 44 11.84 -10.06 -24.73
N PHE A 45 11.52 -8.91 -24.13
CA PHE A 45 10.14 -8.63 -23.72
C PHE A 45 9.09 -8.73 -24.85
N PRO A 46 9.36 -8.35 -26.13
CA PRO A 46 8.41 -8.56 -27.23
C PRO A 46 8.00 -10.03 -27.46
N GLU A 47 8.79 -11.00 -27.01
CA GLU A 47 8.49 -12.43 -27.10
C GLU A 47 7.69 -12.93 -25.89
N ILE A 48 7.56 -12.12 -24.83
CA ILE A 48 6.80 -12.47 -23.63
C ILE A 48 5.30 -12.27 -23.92
N PRO A 49 4.46 -13.33 -23.81
CA PRO A 49 3.04 -13.20 -24.09
C PRO A 49 2.34 -12.35 -23.04
N HIS A 50 1.36 -11.55 -23.45
CA HIS A 50 0.54 -10.76 -22.51
C HIS A 50 -0.37 -11.65 -21.65
N ILE A 51 -0.72 -11.17 -20.46
CA ILE A 51 -1.74 -11.81 -19.62
C ILE A 51 -3.14 -11.45 -20.11
N THR A 52 -3.94 -12.46 -20.47
CA THR A 52 -5.27 -12.28 -21.06
C THR A 52 -6.39 -13.01 -20.32
N ARG A 53 -6.09 -14.06 -19.55
CA ARG A 53 -7.10 -15.01 -19.01
C ARG A 53 -7.07 -15.17 -17.49
N LEU A 54 -6.80 -14.09 -16.73
CA LEU A 54 -6.83 -14.11 -15.26
C LEU A 54 -8.06 -13.38 -14.69
N PRO A 55 -9.27 -13.95 -14.80
CA PRO A 55 -10.52 -13.25 -14.42
C PRO A 55 -10.62 -12.99 -12.91
N LYS A 56 -9.98 -13.84 -12.09
CA LYS A 56 -9.98 -13.73 -10.63
C LYS A 56 -8.79 -12.95 -10.07
N LEU A 57 -7.87 -12.46 -10.91
CA LEU A 57 -6.75 -11.66 -10.45
C LEU A 57 -7.24 -10.37 -9.80
N ARG A 58 -6.79 -10.10 -8.58
CA ARG A 58 -7.11 -8.89 -7.82
C ARG A 58 -5.89 -8.23 -7.22
N ILE A 59 -4.78 -8.98 -7.07
CA ILE A 59 -3.57 -8.53 -6.39
C ILE A 59 -2.38 -8.64 -7.33
N LEU A 60 -1.68 -7.53 -7.54
CA LEU A 60 -0.41 -7.47 -8.27
C LEU A 60 0.66 -6.83 -7.39
N GLU A 61 1.77 -7.53 -7.22
CA GLU A 61 2.92 -7.03 -6.46
C GLU A 61 4.18 -7.07 -7.32
N VAL A 62 4.93 -5.98 -7.30
CA VAL A 62 6.22 -5.83 -7.99
C VAL A 62 7.22 -5.28 -6.99
N LEU A 63 8.14 -6.13 -6.56
CA LEU A 63 9.04 -5.89 -5.44
C LEU A 63 10.48 -5.96 -5.94
N LYS A 64 11.29 -4.96 -5.63
CA LYS A 64 12.75 -5.00 -5.90
C LYS A 64 13.09 -5.27 -7.37
N CYS A 65 12.23 -4.82 -8.30
CA CYS A 65 12.44 -4.97 -9.74
C CYS A 65 13.11 -3.71 -10.29
N ASN A 66 14.04 -3.89 -11.23
CA ASN A 66 14.76 -2.78 -11.86
C ASN A 66 14.09 -2.37 -13.18
N TYR A 67 14.52 -1.25 -13.73
CA TYR A 67 14.24 -0.87 -15.11
C TYR A 67 14.82 -1.89 -16.11
N PRO A 68 14.13 -2.22 -17.23
CA PRO A 68 12.80 -1.74 -17.65
C PRO A 68 11.61 -2.56 -17.11
N MET A 69 11.84 -3.59 -16.29
CA MET A 69 10.82 -4.52 -15.77
C MET A 69 9.70 -3.80 -15.02
N LEU A 70 10.06 -2.73 -14.31
CA LEU A 70 9.13 -1.88 -13.58
C LEU A 70 7.95 -1.40 -14.45
N HIS A 71 8.20 -0.99 -15.70
CA HIS A 71 7.14 -0.55 -16.61
C HIS A 71 6.51 -1.71 -17.35
N LEU A 72 7.34 -2.64 -17.79
CA LEU A 72 6.92 -3.73 -18.66
C LEU A 72 5.97 -4.71 -17.96
N ILE A 73 6.18 -5.00 -16.67
CA ILE A 73 5.30 -5.91 -15.92
C ILE A 73 3.90 -5.29 -15.79
N PRO A 74 3.65 -4.16 -15.09
CA PRO A 74 2.28 -3.72 -14.84
C PRO A 74 1.60 -3.17 -16.10
N LEU A 75 2.31 -2.36 -16.90
CA LEU A 75 1.67 -1.61 -18.00
C LEU A 75 1.57 -2.42 -19.29
N THR A 76 2.45 -3.40 -19.49
CA THR A 76 2.48 -4.19 -20.74
C THR A 76 2.03 -5.63 -20.52
N LEU A 77 2.59 -6.35 -19.55
CA LEU A 77 2.22 -7.75 -19.27
C LEU A 77 0.81 -7.85 -18.69
N PHE A 78 0.44 -6.96 -17.75
CA PHE A 78 -0.86 -6.97 -17.08
C PHE A 78 -1.89 -5.98 -17.63
N ARG A 79 -1.61 -5.33 -18.77
CA ARG A 79 -2.44 -4.25 -19.36
C ARG A 79 -3.94 -4.54 -19.34
N ASN A 80 -4.33 -5.77 -19.68
CA ASN A 80 -5.73 -6.19 -19.84
C ASN A 80 -6.41 -6.59 -18.54
N THR A 81 -5.71 -6.54 -17.41
CA THR A 81 -6.20 -6.97 -16.10
C THR A 81 -6.22 -5.84 -15.06
N LEU A 82 -5.57 -4.70 -15.36
CA LEU A 82 -5.45 -3.55 -14.45
C LEU A 82 -6.80 -3.06 -13.93
N SER A 83 -7.83 -3.05 -14.78
CA SER A 83 -9.17 -2.54 -14.43
C SER A 83 -9.87 -3.31 -13.31
N HIS A 84 -9.44 -4.54 -13.02
CA HIS A 84 -10.03 -5.38 -11.98
C HIS A 84 -9.15 -5.52 -10.73
N LEU A 85 -7.96 -4.89 -10.71
CA LEU A 85 -7.08 -4.94 -9.55
C LEU A 85 -7.67 -4.14 -8.40
N ILE A 86 -7.61 -4.74 -7.22
CA ILE A 86 -8.08 -4.16 -5.95
C ILE A 86 -6.88 -3.80 -5.06
N TYR A 87 -5.76 -4.53 -5.21
CA TYR A 87 -4.53 -4.27 -4.46
C TYR A 87 -3.32 -4.26 -5.38
N ILE A 88 -2.55 -3.19 -5.30
CA ILE A 88 -1.25 -3.06 -5.94
C ILE A 88 -0.18 -2.75 -4.89
N ARG A 89 0.93 -3.50 -4.93
CA ARG A 89 2.15 -3.22 -4.16
C ARG A 89 3.32 -3.03 -5.10
N ILE A 90 3.97 -1.88 -5.04
CA ILE A 90 5.19 -1.59 -5.80
C ILE A 90 6.20 -1.04 -4.81
N CYS A 91 7.20 -1.82 -4.40
CA CYS A 91 8.06 -1.46 -3.28
C CYS A 91 9.54 -1.74 -3.55
N GLU A 92 10.38 -0.99 -2.85
CA GLU A 92 11.85 -1.13 -2.87
C GLU A 92 12.42 -1.09 -4.30
N ILE A 93 11.90 -0.18 -5.13
CA ILE A 93 12.34 -0.01 -6.51
C ILE A 93 13.52 0.97 -6.57
N PHE A 94 14.53 0.61 -7.34
CA PHE A 94 15.64 1.50 -7.68
C PHE A 94 15.30 2.29 -8.95
N GLY A 95 15.19 3.62 -8.82
CA GLY A 95 14.81 4.53 -9.90
C GLY A 95 13.41 5.15 -9.74
N ASN A 96 13.18 6.24 -10.46
CA ASN A 96 11.90 6.97 -10.49
C ASN A 96 10.74 6.03 -10.83
N VAL A 97 9.61 6.12 -10.13
CA VAL A 97 8.42 5.27 -10.41
C VAL A 97 7.21 6.09 -10.85
N ASP A 98 7.35 7.39 -11.02
CA ASP A 98 6.25 8.34 -11.17
C ASP A 98 5.41 8.07 -12.42
N PHE A 99 6.08 7.80 -13.55
CA PHE A 99 5.39 7.46 -14.79
C PHE A 99 4.56 6.19 -14.62
N LEU A 100 5.08 5.18 -13.91
CA LEU A 100 4.35 3.95 -13.66
C LEU A 100 3.10 4.22 -12.82
N ILE A 101 3.29 4.87 -11.67
CA ILE A 101 2.23 5.12 -10.69
C ILE A 101 1.14 5.99 -11.29
N SER A 102 1.50 7.09 -11.95
CA SER A 102 0.52 7.99 -12.59
C SER A 102 -0.35 7.29 -13.64
N LYS A 103 0.20 6.30 -14.36
CA LYS A 103 -0.55 5.49 -15.35
C LYS A 103 -1.39 4.39 -14.72
N ILE A 104 -0.90 3.73 -13.66
CA ILE A 104 -1.65 2.68 -12.97
C ILE A 104 -2.89 3.26 -12.30
N LEU A 105 -2.77 4.41 -11.61
CA LEU A 105 -3.87 5.05 -10.90
C LEU A 105 -5.08 5.32 -11.81
N LEU A 106 -4.83 5.74 -13.06
CA LEU A 106 -5.89 5.99 -14.05
C LEU A 106 -6.54 4.71 -14.61
N LYS A 107 -5.88 3.55 -14.49
CA LYS A 107 -6.32 2.28 -15.07
C LYS A 107 -6.94 1.31 -14.07
N CYS A 108 -6.94 1.65 -12.78
CA CYS A 108 -7.39 0.76 -11.70
C CYS A 108 -8.56 1.39 -10.90
N PRO A 109 -9.77 1.51 -11.49
CA PRO A 109 -10.90 2.17 -10.84
C PRO A 109 -11.43 1.44 -9.60
N LEU A 110 -11.10 0.15 -9.45
CA LEU A 110 -11.52 -0.69 -8.32
C LEU A 110 -10.46 -0.79 -7.21
N LEU A 111 -9.37 -0.01 -7.30
CA LEU A 111 -8.27 -0.07 -6.36
C LEU A 111 -8.72 0.35 -4.96
N LYS A 112 -8.53 -0.55 -3.99
CA LYS A 112 -8.80 -0.32 -2.56
C LYS A 112 -7.52 -0.19 -1.75
N ARG A 113 -6.43 -0.84 -2.17
CA ARG A 113 -5.14 -0.82 -1.47
C ARG A 113 -4.00 -0.48 -2.41
N LEU A 114 -3.17 0.47 -2.00
CA LEU A 114 -1.97 0.86 -2.70
C LEU A 114 -0.79 0.97 -1.72
N ASP A 115 0.22 0.14 -1.94
CA ASP A 115 1.43 0.13 -1.12
C ASP A 115 2.64 0.52 -2.00
N LEU A 116 3.27 1.65 -1.68
CA LEU A 116 4.39 2.24 -2.44
C LEU A 116 5.66 2.39 -1.60
N GLU A 117 5.77 1.61 -0.53
CA GLU A 117 6.82 1.71 0.49
C GLU A 117 8.23 1.67 -0.11
N LYS A 118 9.14 2.50 0.44
CA LYS A 118 10.58 2.53 0.11
C LYS A 118 10.90 2.85 -1.36
N ASN A 119 10.03 3.58 -2.06
CA ASN A 119 10.37 4.15 -3.36
C ASN A 119 10.95 5.56 -3.16
N HIS A 120 12.27 5.66 -2.95
CA HIS A 120 12.91 6.92 -2.56
C HIS A 120 12.83 8.02 -3.62
N GLU A 121 12.70 7.67 -4.90
CA GLU A 121 12.54 8.62 -6.02
C GLU A 121 11.08 8.96 -6.36
N LEU A 122 10.08 8.40 -5.64
CA LEU A 122 8.67 8.71 -5.85
C LEU A 122 8.38 10.17 -5.49
N THR A 123 7.85 10.95 -6.43
CA THR A 123 7.45 12.33 -6.18
C THR A 123 5.95 12.48 -5.93
N CYS A 124 5.55 13.63 -5.38
CA CYS A 124 4.14 13.94 -5.14
C CYS A 124 3.31 14.02 -6.43
N GLU A 125 3.90 14.43 -7.56
CA GLU A 125 3.20 14.54 -8.84
C GLU A 125 2.73 13.17 -9.36
N ALA A 126 3.45 12.10 -9.03
CA ALA A 126 3.02 10.73 -9.35
C ALA A 126 1.65 10.38 -8.76
N LEU A 127 1.33 10.96 -7.60
CA LEU A 127 0.11 10.72 -6.85
C LEU A 127 -1.02 11.68 -7.22
N ARG A 128 -0.81 12.63 -8.15
CA ARG A 128 -1.86 13.56 -8.59
C ARG A 128 -3.14 12.84 -9.07
N ASN A 129 -2.96 11.69 -9.72
CA ASN A 129 -4.07 10.87 -10.22
C ASN A 129 -4.70 9.97 -9.15
N ILE A 130 -4.23 9.97 -7.90
CA ILE A 130 -4.81 9.13 -6.84
C ILE A 130 -6.26 9.49 -6.55
N SER A 131 -6.64 10.73 -6.87
CA SER A 131 -8.02 11.20 -6.81
C SER A 131 -9.00 10.45 -7.72
N SER A 132 -8.51 9.68 -8.70
CA SER A 132 -9.33 8.75 -9.50
C SER A 132 -9.68 7.45 -8.77
N CYS A 133 -8.94 7.09 -7.72
CA CYS A 133 -9.14 5.87 -6.93
C CYS A 133 -10.17 6.09 -5.82
N LYS A 134 -11.44 6.30 -6.18
CA LYS A 134 -12.53 6.64 -5.24
C LYS A 134 -12.84 5.59 -4.18
N LEU A 135 -12.42 4.34 -4.42
CA LEU A 135 -12.61 3.21 -3.51
C LEU A 135 -11.38 2.93 -2.64
N LEU A 136 -10.34 3.76 -2.69
CA LEU A 136 -9.11 3.55 -1.94
C LEU A 136 -9.39 3.63 -0.43
N THR A 137 -9.14 2.53 0.28
CA THR A 137 -9.28 2.41 1.73
C THR A 137 -7.93 2.35 2.43
N ARG A 138 -6.87 1.92 1.75
CA ARG A 138 -5.52 1.84 2.32
C ARG A 138 -4.46 2.42 1.38
N LEU A 139 -3.64 3.30 1.93
CA LEU A 139 -2.46 3.84 1.28
C LEU A 139 -1.24 3.72 2.20
N SER A 140 -0.15 3.17 1.68
CA SER A 140 1.16 3.31 2.31
C SER A 140 2.15 3.94 1.34
N VAL A 141 2.81 5.00 1.82
CA VAL A 141 3.91 5.71 1.15
C VAL A 141 5.14 5.76 2.08
N SER A 142 5.23 4.82 3.03
CA SER A 142 6.28 4.85 4.05
C SER A 142 7.68 4.81 3.43
N HIS A 143 8.60 5.59 4.02
CA HIS A 143 9.97 5.77 3.57
C HIS A 143 10.12 6.32 2.13
N CYS A 144 9.08 6.92 1.56
CA CYS A 144 9.18 7.70 0.33
C CYS A 144 9.55 9.16 0.67
N GLN A 145 10.84 9.46 0.74
CA GLN A 145 11.37 10.71 1.30
C GLN A 145 10.97 11.98 0.54
N ASN A 146 10.59 11.86 -0.73
CA ASN A 146 10.16 12.97 -1.59
C ASN A 146 8.63 13.19 -1.59
N VAL A 147 7.90 12.43 -0.75
CA VAL A 147 6.46 12.62 -0.54
C VAL A 147 6.25 13.68 0.54
N ASP A 148 5.42 14.68 0.24
CA ASP A 148 5.14 15.84 1.10
C ASP A 148 3.62 16.08 1.23
N LYS A 149 3.26 17.26 1.78
CA LYS A 149 1.86 17.66 1.99
C LYS A 149 0.99 17.62 0.73
N LYS A 150 1.54 17.88 -0.47
CA LYS A 150 0.77 17.88 -1.73
C LYS A 150 0.23 16.50 -2.06
N ALA A 151 1.03 15.46 -1.84
CA ALA A 151 0.56 14.09 -2.05
C ALA A 151 -0.63 13.76 -1.14
N ILE A 152 -0.55 14.11 0.15
CA ILE A 152 -1.63 13.87 1.10
C ILE A 152 -2.84 14.76 0.82
N GLN A 153 -2.64 15.97 0.31
CA GLN A 153 -3.72 16.81 -0.17
C GLN A 153 -4.52 16.12 -1.29
N TYR A 154 -3.85 15.55 -2.30
CA TYR A 154 -4.52 14.80 -3.37
C TYR A 154 -5.31 13.60 -2.84
N VAL A 155 -4.79 12.94 -1.80
CA VAL A 155 -5.46 11.83 -1.14
C VAL A 155 -6.70 12.29 -0.38
N ALA A 156 -6.58 13.33 0.45
CA ALA A 156 -7.67 13.87 1.25
C ALA A 156 -8.83 14.40 0.39
N GLU A 157 -8.54 14.98 -0.77
CA GLU A 157 -9.54 15.49 -1.72
C GLU A 157 -10.12 14.38 -2.61
N GLY A 158 -9.36 13.30 -2.79
CA GLY A 158 -9.61 12.28 -3.79
C GLY A 158 -10.25 11.00 -3.29
N CYS A 159 -9.92 10.59 -2.06
CA CYS A 159 -10.15 9.25 -1.52
C CYS A 159 -11.04 9.31 -0.27
N PRO A 160 -12.36 9.49 -0.42
CA PRO A 160 -13.29 9.70 0.71
C PRO A 160 -13.51 8.45 1.58
N GLN A 161 -13.01 7.29 1.16
CA GLN A 161 -13.12 6.02 1.88
C GLN A 161 -11.81 5.61 2.56
N LEU A 162 -10.80 6.49 2.60
CA LEU A 162 -9.50 6.15 3.14
C LEU A 162 -9.60 5.89 4.65
N GLN A 163 -9.26 4.67 5.06
CA GLN A 163 -9.30 4.22 6.44
C GLN A 163 -7.90 4.05 7.01
N HIS A 164 -6.95 3.60 6.20
CA HIS A 164 -5.59 3.29 6.63
C HIS A 164 -4.59 4.14 5.87
N LEU A 165 -3.79 4.93 6.59
CA LEU A 165 -2.71 5.73 6.03
C LEU A 165 -1.40 5.44 6.76
N ASP A 166 -0.37 5.11 6.00
CA ASP A 166 0.99 4.93 6.50
C ASP A 166 1.95 5.89 5.79
N VAL A 167 2.45 6.84 6.57
CA VAL A 167 3.44 7.86 6.19
C VAL A 167 4.72 7.71 7.02
N SER A 168 4.96 6.52 7.58
CA SER A 168 6.13 6.25 8.42
C SER A 168 7.44 6.57 7.69
N GLY A 169 8.40 7.19 8.37
CA GLY A 169 9.70 7.54 7.81
C GLY A 169 9.68 8.67 6.76
N ILE A 170 8.55 9.35 6.58
CA ILE A 170 8.46 10.64 5.89
C ILE A 170 8.70 11.75 6.91
N PRO A 171 9.45 12.83 6.60
CA PRO A 171 9.58 13.99 7.48
C PRO A 171 8.22 14.63 7.80
N MET A 172 7.82 14.70 9.07
CA MET A 172 6.57 15.37 9.47
C MET A 172 6.75 16.88 9.49
N SER A 173 5.72 17.60 9.05
CA SER A 173 5.57 19.04 9.29
C SER A 173 4.12 19.32 9.73
N ASP A 174 3.88 20.48 10.34
CA ASP A 174 2.52 20.93 10.67
C ASP A 174 1.62 20.94 9.43
N GLU A 175 2.11 21.40 8.28
CA GLU A 175 1.30 21.43 7.05
C GLU A 175 0.98 20.04 6.51
N LEU A 176 1.93 19.10 6.55
CA LEU A 176 1.68 17.71 6.17
C LEU A 176 0.61 17.10 7.08
N PHE A 177 0.75 17.29 8.39
CA PHE A 177 -0.18 16.77 9.37
C PHE A 177 -1.58 17.37 9.23
N ARG A 178 -1.70 18.67 8.97
CA ARG A 178 -2.99 19.30 8.64
C ARG A 178 -3.66 18.68 7.42
N GLN A 179 -2.91 18.21 6.42
CA GLN A 179 -3.51 17.46 5.31
C GLN A 179 -3.98 16.07 5.75
N ILE A 180 -3.22 15.37 6.61
CA ILE A 180 -3.63 14.08 7.18
C ILE A 180 -4.96 14.23 7.95
N LEU A 181 -5.10 15.29 8.75
CA LEU A 181 -6.31 15.59 9.51
C LEU A 181 -7.56 15.85 8.64
N ARG A 182 -7.41 16.09 7.32
CA ARG A 182 -8.55 16.18 6.39
C ARG A 182 -9.11 14.81 6.00
N CYS A 183 -8.36 13.73 6.21
CA CYS A 183 -8.80 12.35 5.98
C CYS A 183 -9.67 11.84 7.15
N ARG A 184 -10.90 12.36 7.25
CA ARG A 184 -11.78 12.15 8.43
C ARG A 184 -12.26 10.71 8.66
N THR A 185 -12.13 9.85 7.66
CA THR A 185 -12.52 8.43 7.72
C THR A 185 -11.41 7.51 8.22
N LEU A 186 -10.24 8.06 8.55
CA LEU A 186 -9.11 7.27 9.04
C LEU A 186 -9.47 6.54 10.34
N THR A 187 -9.21 5.24 10.33
CA THR A 187 -9.27 4.35 11.49
C THR A 187 -7.88 3.94 11.96
N LEU A 188 -6.88 4.01 11.07
CA LEU A 188 -5.49 3.66 11.36
C LEU A 188 -4.55 4.68 10.71
N LEU A 189 -3.68 5.26 11.53
CA LEU A 189 -2.65 6.20 11.11
C LEU A 189 -1.29 5.73 11.61
N MET A 190 -0.34 5.58 10.69
CA MET A 190 1.03 5.20 10.99
C MET A 190 1.98 6.32 10.59
N MET A 191 2.76 6.80 11.55
CA MET A 191 3.77 7.85 11.43
C MET A 191 5.04 7.41 12.19
N THR A 192 5.36 6.11 12.15
CA THR A 192 6.53 5.57 12.84
C THR A 192 7.82 6.05 12.16
N PHE A 193 8.94 6.04 12.88
CA PHE A 193 10.25 6.53 12.37
C PHE A 193 10.25 7.99 11.91
N THR A 194 9.30 8.79 12.38
CA THR A 194 9.18 10.21 12.09
C THR A 194 9.22 11.02 13.39
N ASP A 195 9.79 12.21 13.35
CA ASP A 195 9.71 13.16 14.45
C ASP A 195 8.33 13.82 14.46
N VAL A 196 7.51 13.50 15.46
CA VAL A 196 6.17 14.07 15.65
C VAL A 196 6.12 15.14 16.75
N SER A 197 7.28 15.60 17.24
CA SER A 197 7.35 16.72 18.20
C SER A 197 6.96 18.07 17.61
N VAL A 198 7.00 18.18 16.29
CA VAL A 198 6.69 19.40 15.53
C VAL A 198 5.19 19.57 15.23
N ILE A 199 4.34 18.65 15.68
CA ILE A 199 2.90 18.65 15.40
C ILE A 199 2.07 18.57 16.69
N ASP A 200 0.87 19.12 16.63
CA ASP A 200 -0.11 19.09 17.71
C ASP A 200 -1.02 17.85 17.58
N LEU A 201 -0.72 16.80 18.33
CA LEU A 201 -1.48 15.54 18.30
C LEU A 201 -2.91 15.68 18.87
N ASP A 202 -3.20 16.72 19.65
CA ASP A 202 -4.53 16.90 20.25
C ASP A 202 -5.58 17.19 19.16
N LEU A 203 -5.14 17.75 18.02
CA LEU A 203 -5.97 17.96 16.82
C LEU A 203 -6.55 16.67 16.23
N ILE A 204 -6.00 15.50 16.56
CA ILE A 204 -6.58 14.21 16.14
C ILE A 204 -7.98 14.06 16.72
N SER A 205 -8.17 14.40 17.99
CA SER A 205 -9.45 14.24 18.69
C SER A 205 -10.57 15.06 18.06
N THR A 206 -10.24 16.25 17.54
CA THR A 206 -11.22 17.14 16.91
C THR A 206 -11.47 16.81 15.44
N ASN A 207 -10.48 16.30 14.71
CA ASN A 207 -10.54 16.19 13.25
C ASN A 207 -10.76 14.76 12.75
N ILE A 208 -10.26 13.76 13.49
CA ILE A 208 -10.41 12.32 13.18
C ILE A 208 -10.87 11.57 14.44
N PRO A 209 -12.04 11.89 15.01
CA PRO A 209 -12.53 11.28 16.25
C PRO A 209 -12.84 9.78 16.13
N GLY A 210 -12.87 9.22 14.92
CA GLY A 210 -13.05 7.79 14.65
C GLY A 210 -11.75 6.98 14.58
N LEU A 211 -10.59 7.60 14.81
CA LEU A 211 -9.30 6.92 14.74
C LEU A 211 -9.22 5.84 15.83
N LYS A 212 -8.95 4.60 15.42
CA LYS A 212 -8.86 3.44 16.32
C LYS A 212 -7.43 3.11 16.70
N GLU A 213 -6.48 3.33 15.77
CA GLU A 213 -5.08 3.00 15.98
C GLU A 213 -4.17 4.12 15.49
N LEU A 214 -3.26 4.55 16.37
CA LEU A 214 -2.22 5.54 16.08
C LEU A 214 -0.84 4.94 16.38
N LEU A 215 0.01 4.84 15.37
CA LEU A 215 1.36 4.30 15.49
C LEU A 215 2.39 5.41 15.27
N ILE A 216 3.20 5.74 16.27
CA ILE A 216 4.19 6.85 16.21
C ILE A 216 5.63 6.42 16.49
N GLY A 217 5.85 5.16 16.86
CA GLY A 217 7.19 4.55 16.96
C GLY A 217 8.02 4.99 18.19
N PRO A 218 9.25 4.44 18.32
CA PRO A 218 10.02 4.46 19.57
C PRO A 218 10.64 5.80 19.95
N LYS A 219 10.83 6.69 18.97
CA LYS A 219 11.56 7.95 19.17
C LYS A 219 10.72 9.03 19.82
N TYR A 220 9.41 8.84 19.91
CA TYR A 220 8.51 9.80 20.53
C TYR A 220 8.13 9.34 21.93
N LYS A 221 8.48 10.17 22.91
CA LYS A 221 7.92 10.07 24.26
C LYS A 221 6.79 11.09 24.33
N PHE A 222 5.57 10.61 24.52
CA PHE A 222 4.49 11.52 24.90
C PHE A 222 4.86 12.26 26.18
N GLY A 223 4.57 13.56 26.23
CA GLY A 223 4.30 14.18 27.52
C GLY A 223 3.09 13.48 28.14
N HIS A 224 3.17 13.09 29.41
CA HIS A 224 2.08 12.37 30.10
C HIS A 224 0.72 13.08 29.97
N ASP A 225 0.73 14.41 29.89
CA ASP A 225 -0.48 15.23 29.76
C ASP A 225 -1.16 15.05 28.39
N CYS A 226 -0.42 15.12 27.26
CA CYS A 226 -0.99 14.95 25.92
C CYS A 226 -1.67 13.57 25.73
N THR A 227 -1.04 12.49 26.19
CA THR A 227 -1.70 11.16 26.11
C THR A 227 -2.97 11.12 26.94
N ARG A 228 -2.95 11.69 28.14
CA ARG A 228 -4.12 11.73 29.03
C ARG A 228 -5.26 12.51 28.38
N ASP A 229 -4.95 13.66 27.79
CA ASP A 229 -5.94 14.56 27.20
C ASP A 229 -6.55 13.93 25.92
N ILE A 230 -5.74 13.32 25.05
CA ILE A 230 -6.24 12.54 23.91
C ILE A 230 -7.11 11.37 24.39
N LYS A 231 -6.68 10.64 25.43
CA LYS A 231 -7.44 9.50 25.97
C LYS A 231 -8.74 9.90 26.63
N GLN A 232 -8.82 11.10 27.20
CA GLN A 232 -10.06 11.64 27.76
C GLN A 232 -11.12 11.87 26.66
N HIS A 233 -10.70 12.36 25.50
CA HIS A 233 -11.60 12.61 24.35
C HIS A 233 -11.82 11.35 23.49
N MET A 234 -10.82 10.48 23.39
CA MET A 234 -10.79 9.28 22.55
C MET A 234 -10.40 8.03 23.36
N PRO A 235 -11.26 7.55 24.28
CA PRO A 235 -10.93 6.40 25.12
C PRO A 235 -10.70 5.10 24.33
N HIS A 236 -11.31 5.01 23.13
CA HIS A 236 -11.19 3.87 22.23
C HIS A 236 -9.89 3.85 21.40
N LEU A 237 -9.18 4.99 21.31
CA LEU A 237 -7.98 5.09 20.47
C LEU A 237 -6.85 4.28 21.08
N ASN A 238 -6.38 3.25 20.39
CA ASN A 238 -5.15 2.55 20.75
C ASN A 238 -3.94 3.32 20.21
N ILE A 239 -3.05 3.73 21.11
CA ILE A 239 -1.82 4.43 20.75
C ILE A 239 -0.68 3.46 20.96
N TRP A 240 0.04 3.16 19.87
CA TRP A 240 1.13 2.20 19.88
C TRP A 240 2.45 2.92 19.60
N ALA A 241 3.30 2.94 20.62
CA ALA A 241 4.65 3.50 20.60
C ALA A 241 5.65 2.37 20.91
N PRO A 242 5.87 1.44 19.96
CA PRO A 242 6.79 0.33 20.15
C PRO A 242 8.20 0.85 20.46
N GLN A 243 8.91 0.23 21.41
CA GLN A 243 10.24 0.66 21.85
C GLN A 243 11.35 0.21 20.89
N PHE A 244 11.10 -0.86 20.11
CA PHE A 244 12.06 -1.40 19.17
C PHE A 244 11.50 -1.40 17.74
N ALA A 245 12.40 -1.23 16.77
CA ALA A 245 12.05 -1.32 15.35
C ALA A 245 11.57 -2.72 14.95
N SER A 246 12.03 -3.77 15.65
CA SER A 246 11.57 -5.16 15.48
C SER A 246 10.08 -5.30 15.76
N ASP A 247 9.57 -4.62 16.79
CA ASP A 247 8.15 -4.70 17.15
C ASP A 247 7.28 -4.12 16.01
N ILE A 248 7.75 -3.03 15.38
CA ILE A 248 7.09 -2.45 14.22
C ILE A 248 7.02 -3.47 13.08
N GLN A 249 8.14 -4.16 12.79
CA GLN A 249 8.20 -5.20 11.76
C GLN A 249 7.25 -6.36 12.07
N ASP A 250 7.18 -6.79 13.33
CA ASP A 250 6.27 -7.86 13.77
C ASP A 250 4.81 -7.44 13.65
N TYR A 251 4.47 -6.18 13.96
CA TYR A 251 3.13 -5.63 13.68
C TYR A 251 2.82 -5.65 12.19
N TYR A 252 3.77 -5.28 11.33
CA TYR A 252 3.57 -5.36 9.89
C TYR A 252 3.32 -6.80 9.42
N THR A 253 4.10 -7.76 9.89
CA THR A 253 3.98 -9.17 9.53
C THR A 253 2.68 -9.80 10.06
N GLN A 254 2.35 -9.60 11.33
CA GLN A 254 1.14 -10.16 11.93
C GLN A 254 -0.13 -9.56 11.34
N LYS A 255 -0.15 -8.23 11.14
CA LYS A 255 -1.36 -7.53 10.71
C LYS A 255 -1.54 -7.50 9.18
N TYR A 256 -0.46 -7.52 8.40
CA TYR A 256 -0.52 -7.40 6.95
C TYR A 256 -0.03 -8.61 6.16
N GLU A 257 0.79 -9.53 6.70
CA GLU A 257 1.17 -10.77 5.98
C GLU A 257 0.24 -11.94 6.28
N TYR A 258 -0.27 -12.07 7.52
CA TYR A 258 -1.18 -13.15 7.91
C TYR A 258 -2.56 -13.06 7.20
N VAL A 259 -3.10 -11.84 7.06
CA VAL A 259 -4.34 -11.54 6.32
C VAL A 259 -4.20 -11.82 4.81
N ASN A 260 -2.98 -11.72 4.28
CA ASN A 260 -2.68 -11.91 2.85
C ASN A 260 -2.46 -13.38 2.44
N LEU A 261 -2.25 -14.29 3.40
CA LEU A 261 -1.95 -15.71 3.12
C LEU A 261 -3.15 -16.65 3.33
N HIS A 262 -4.08 -16.34 4.24
CA HIS A 262 -5.08 -17.34 4.70
C HIS A 262 -6.55 -16.92 4.56
N THR A 263 -6.86 -15.65 4.37
CA THR A 263 -8.24 -15.18 4.22
C THR A 263 -8.42 -14.53 2.87
N GLY A 264 -9.09 -15.21 1.93
CA GLY A 264 -9.66 -14.49 0.80
C GLY A 264 -10.52 -13.35 1.34
N TYR A 265 -10.09 -12.11 1.10
CA TYR A 265 -10.80 -10.85 1.33
C TYR A 265 -11.93 -10.93 2.37
N LYS A 266 -11.62 -10.59 3.62
CA LYS A 266 -12.61 -10.14 4.61
C LYS A 266 -12.14 -8.83 5.22
N ASP A 267 -12.43 -7.73 4.54
CA ASP A 267 -12.59 -6.45 5.21
C ASP A 267 -14.07 -6.35 5.61
N ASP A 268 -14.42 -7.01 6.72
CA ASP A 268 -15.62 -6.66 7.48
C ASP A 268 -15.18 -6.21 8.88
N PRO A 269 -15.26 -4.91 9.20
CA PRO A 269 -14.87 -4.39 10.50
C PRO A 269 -15.74 -4.87 11.67
N SER A 270 -16.76 -5.72 11.43
CA SER A 270 -17.61 -6.32 12.47
C SER A 270 -17.04 -7.58 13.14
N ASP A 271 -16.04 -8.24 12.54
CA ASP A 271 -15.45 -9.50 13.09
C ASP A 271 -14.37 -9.26 14.17
N LEU A 272 -14.05 -8.00 14.52
CA LEU A 272 -13.07 -7.62 15.57
C LEU A 272 -13.71 -7.38 16.95
N MET A 273 -14.99 -7.71 17.14
CA MET A 273 -15.68 -7.61 18.44
C MET A 273 -16.29 -8.95 18.88
N LYS A 274 -15.48 -10.01 18.97
CA LYS A 274 -15.75 -11.18 19.79
C LYS A 274 -14.48 -11.65 20.49
#